data_AF-A0AA86MWN4-F1
#
_entry.id   AF-A0AA86MWN4-F1
#
_cell.length_a   1.000
_cell.length_b   1.000
_cell.length_c   1.000
_cell.angle_alpha   90.00
_cell.angle_beta   90.00
_cell.angle_gamma   90.00
#
_symmetry.space_group_name_H-M   'P 1'
#
loop_
_entity.id
_entity.type
_entity.pdbx_description
1 polymer ?
#
loop_
_entity_poly.entity_id
_entity_poly.type
_entity_poly.pdbx_seq_one_letter_code
_entity_poly.pdbx_strand_id
1 'polypeptide(L)' 'MRDSVHQQGRTSLAVCDCGKLHFRYGMFTIHFAPDEFAAFARDVCGLAAVFSRHLNRNGVSRVVDHDQTTCH' A
#
# COMPACT_ATOMS: atom_id res chain seq x y z
N MET A 1 18.38 -22.40 -13.50
CA MET A 1 17.89 -22.18 -12.13
C MET A 1 18.55 -20.91 -11.62
N ARG A 2 17.80 -19.84 -11.39
CA ARG A 2 18.30 -18.64 -10.71
C ARG A 2 17.31 -18.24 -9.64
N ASP A 3 17.90 -17.91 -8.51
CA ASP A 3 17.36 -17.82 -7.16
C ASP A 3 16.22 -16.81 -7.04
N SER A 4 15.19 -17.13 -6.25
CA SER A 4 14.28 -16.14 -5.64
C SER A 4 13.52 -16.73 -4.45
N VAL A 5 14.22 -17.43 -3.57
CA VAL A 5 13.78 -17.54 -2.16
C VAL A 5 13.97 -16.14 -1.55
N HIS A 6 12.92 -15.59 -0.90
CA HIS A 6 12.83 -14.26 -0.24
C HIS A 6 12.20 -13.07 -1.01
N GLN A 7 10.98 -13.21 -1.52
CA GLN A 7 10.04 -12.05 -1.60
C GLN A 7 8.81 -12.21 -0.69
N GLN A 8 8.95 -12.92 0.43
CA GLN A 8 7.94 -12.90 1.49
C GLN A 8 7.84 -11.48 2.06
N GLY A 9 6.76 -10.76 1.74
CA GLY A 9 6.35 -9.55 2.47
C GLY A 9 6.66 -8.20 1.82
N ARG A 10 7.25 -8.12 0.63
CA ARG A 10 7.43 -6.81 -0.05
C ARG A 10 6.12 -6.37 -0.70
N THR A 11 5.41 -5.46 -0.06
CA THR A 11 4.34 -4.66 -0.68
C THR A 11 4.94 -3.62 -1.60
N SER A 12 4.46 -3.51 -2.83
CA SER A 12 4.80 -2.39 -3.71
C SER A 12 3.56 -1.85 -4.41
N LEU A 13 3.51 -0.53 -4.55
CA LEU A 13 2.49 0.20 -5.32
C LEU A 13 3.19 0.92 -6.46
N ALA A 14 2.76 0.70 -7.71
CA ALA A 14 3.36 1.36 -8.86
C ALA A 14 2.30 1.68 -9.91
N VAL A 15 2.42 2.84 -10.56
CA VAL A 15 1.70 3.14 -11.81
C VAL A 15 2.43 2.44 -12.94
N CYS A 16 1.75 1.59 -13.69
CA CYS A 16 2.30 0.87 -14.82
C CYS A 16 2.11 1.67 -16.12
N ASP A 17 3.00 1.49 -17.08
CA ASP A 17 2.94 2.12 -18.41
C ASP A 17 1.65 1.79 -19.19
N CYS A 18 0.93 0.74 -18.78
CA CYS A 18 -0.42 0.43 -19.28
C CYS A 18 -1.53 1.36 -18.74
N GLY A 19 -1.17 2.39 -17.96
CA GLY A 19 -2.10 3.35 -17.35
C GLY A 19 -2.84 2.83 -16.12
N LYS A 20 -2.56 1.60 -15.68
CA LYS A 20 -3.17 0.96 -14.50
C LYS A 20 -2.24 0.99 -13.31
N LEU A 21 -2.81 0.93 -12.12
CA LEU A 21 -2.04 0.87 -10.89
C LEU A 21 -1.93 -0.57 -10.39
N HIS A 22 -0.69 -1.00 -10.09
CA HIS A 22 -0.38 -2.34 -9.65
C HIS A 22 -0.06 -2.33 -8.16
N PHE A 23 -0.84 -3.08 -7.39
CA PHE A 23 -0.52 -3.42 -6.01
C PHE A 23 0.02 -4.84 -5.95
N ARG A 24 1.25 -5.01 -5.46
CA ARG A 24 1.88 -6.32 -5.35
C ARG A 24 2.06 -6.70 -3.89
N TYR A 25 1.65 -7.91 -3.54
CA TYR A 25 1.85 -8.52 -2.23
C TYR A 25 2.37 -9.95 -2.40
N GLY A 26 3.69 -10.11 -2.27
CA GLY A 26 4.35 -11.39 -2.55
C GLY A 26 4.16 -11.82 -4.00
N MET A 27 3.45 -12.93 -4.20
CA MET A 27 3.14 -13.49 -5.52
C MET A 27 1.82 -12.97 -6.13
N PHE A 28 1.02 -12.24 -5.36
CA PHE A 28 -0.23 -11.67 -5.85
C PHE A 28 -0.02 -10.26 -6.38
N THR A 29 -0.59 -9.97 -7.55
CA THR A 29 -0.66 -8.62 -8.12
C THR A 29 -2.12 -8.29 -8.40
N ILE A 30 -2.59 -7.18 -7.85
CA ILE A 30 -3.91 -6.62 -8.13
C ILE A 30 -3.71 -5.47 -9.10
N HIS A 31 -4.45 -5.51 -10.20
CA HIS A 31 -4.47 -4.46 -11.21
C HIS A 31 -5.73 -3.62 -10.99
N PHE A 32 -5.55 -2.32 -10.81
CA PHE A 32 -6.66 -1.38 -10.69
C PHE A 32 -6.76 -0.54 -11.95
N ALA A 33 -7.98 -0.37 -12.46
CA ALA A 33 -8.29 0.81 -13.27
C ALA A 33 -8.13 2.08 -12.42
N PRO A 34 -7.91 3.26 -13.03
CA PRO A 34 -7.68 4.50 -12.28
C PRO A 34 -8.80 4.86 -11.28
N ASP A 35 -10.05 4.66 -11.68
CA ASP A 35 -11.24 4.91 -10.87
C ASP A 35 -11.41 3.89 -9.74
N GLU A 36 -11.16 2.61 -10.02
CA GLU A 36 -11.14 1.54 -9.02
C GLU A 36 -10.08 1.80 -7.94
N PHE A 37 -8.88 2.23 -8.35
CA PHE A 37 -7.83 2.61 -7.41
C PHE A 37 -8.24 3.81 -6.55
N ALA A 38 -8.83 4.84 -7.15
CA ALA A 38 -9.26 6.03 -6.42
C ALA A 38 -10.38 5.72 -5.40
N ALA A 39 -11.25 4.76 -5.69
CA ALA A 39 -12.22 4.24 -4.72
C ALA A 39 -11.52 3.47 -3.60
N PHE A 40 -10.65 2.50 -3.95
CA PHE A 40 -9.89 1.71 -2.97
C PHE A 40 -9.06 2.58 -2.02
N ALA A 41 -8.34 3.59 -2.54
CA ALA A 41 -7.54 4.49 -1.72
C ALA A 41 -8.37 5.27 -0.71
N ARG A 42 -9.57 5.74 -1.10
CA ARG A 42 -10.48 6.44 -0.18
C ARG A 42 -10.93 5.54 0.96
N ASP A 43 -11.29 4.29 0.66
CA ASP A 43 -11.74 3.32 1.67
C ASP A 43 -10.60 2.97 2.63
N VAL A 44 -9.39 2.76 2.11
CA VAL A 44 -8.18 2.51 2.92
C VAL A 44 -7.85 3.71 3.81
N CYS A 45 -7.94 4.94 3.31
CA CYS A 45 -7.74 6.15 4.13
C CYS A 45 -8.76 6.23 5.27
N GLY A 46 -10.04 5.95 4.98
CA GLY A 46 -11.08 5.90 6.00
C GLY A 46 -10.78 4.85 7.08
N LEU A 47 -10.39 3.64 6.66
CA LEU A 47 -10.01 2.56 7.56
C LEU A 47 -8.77 2.91 8.40
N ALA A 48 -7.75 3.51 7.80
CA ALA A 48 -6.55 3.96 8.49
C ALA A 48 -6.87 4.98 9.59
N ALA A 49 -7.74 5.95 9.31
CA ALA A 49 -8.17 6.94 10.30
C ALA A 49 -8.89 6.27 11.50
N VAL A 50 -9.76 5.28 11.23
CA VAL A 50 -10.42 4.50 12.28
C VAL A 50 -9.38 3.70 13.09
N PHE A 51 -8.47 3.02 12.42
CA PHE A 51 -7.42 2.23 13.05
C PHE A 51 -6.49 3.06 13.93
N SER A 52 -6.03 4.24 13.45
CA SER A 52 -5.23 5.18 14.24
C SER A 52 -5.96 5.67 15.47
N ARG A 53 -7.28 5.95 15.38
CA ARG A 53 -8.09 6.31 16.56
C ARG A 53 -8.12 5.17 17.58
N HIS A 54 -8.23 3.92 17.13
CA HIS A 54 -8.18 2.75 18.00
C HIS A 54 -6.81 2.56 18.67
N LEU A 55 -5.70 2.74 17.94
CA LEU A 55 -4.35 2.68 18.50
C LEU A 55 -4.09 3.79 19.53
N ASN A 56 -4.55 5.01 19.24
CA ASN A 56 -4.43 6.14 20.15
C ASN A 56 -5.29 5.95 21.42
N ARG A 57 -6.49 5.36 21.29
CA ARG A 57 -7.32 4.99 22.45
C ARG A 57 -6.67 3.91 23.32
N ASN A 58 -5.83 3.06 22.72
CA ASN A 58 -5.11 1.98 23.39
C ASN A 58 -3.66 2.34 23.76
N GLY A 59 -3.25 3.60 23.64
CA GLY A 59 -1.98 4.10 24.16
C GLY A 59 -0.71 3.72 23.39
N VAL A 60 -0.79 3.30 22.12
CA VAL A 60 0.40 3.05 21.28
C VAL A 60 0.51 4.13 20.20
N SER A 61 1.05 5.28 20.59
CA SER A 61 1.37 6.37 19.66
C SER A 61 2.69 6.04 18.95
N ARG A 62 2.62 5.49 17.74
CA ARG A 62 3.77 5.50 16.81
C ARG A 62 3.52 6.62 15.81
N VAL A 63 4.23 7.73 16.03
CA VAL A 63 4.42 8.79 15.04
C VAL A 63 4.96 8.13 13.78
N VAL A 64 4.18 8.12 12.71
CA VAL A 64 4.66 7.75 11.38
C VAL A 64 5.01 9.06 10.70
N ASP A 65 6.29 9.40 10.79
CA ASP A 65 6.93 10.46 10.03
C ASP A 65 6.82 10.08 8.54
N HIS A 66 6.07 10.89 7.79
CA HIS A 66 5.82 10.68 6.37
C HIS A 66 6.97 11.31 5.59
N ASP A 67 8.11 10.61 5.55
CA ASP A 67 9.22 11.00 4.68
C ASP A 67 8.96 10.57 3.24
N GLN A 68 9.24 11.51 2.33
CA GLN A 68 8.91 11.49 0.92
C GLN A 68 9.54 10.28 0.21
N THR A 69 8.71 9.51 -0.52
CA THR A 69 9.20 8.60 -1.56
C THR A 69 8.73 9.09 -2.92
N THR A 70 9.46 10.06 -3.47
CA THR A 70 9.44 10.40 -4.90
C THR A 70 10.09 9.27 -5.71
N CYS A 71 9.40 8.78 -6.74
CA CYS A 71 9.95 7.84 -7.71
C CYS A 71 10.69 8.59 -8.82
N HIS A 72 11.93 8.18 -9.11
CA HIS A 72 12.66 8.51 -10.34
C HIS A 72 12.55 7.35 -11.34
#